data_AF-A0A3D2YWK6-F1
#
_entry.id   AF-A0A3D2YWK6-F1
#
_cell.length_a   1.000
_cell.length_b   1.000
_cell.length_c   1.000
_cell.angle_alpha   90.00
_cell.angle_beta   90.00
_cell.angle_gamma   90.00
#
_symmetry.space_group_name_H-M   'P 1'
#
loop_
_entity.id
_entity.type
_entity.pdbx_description
1 polymer ?
#
loop_
_entity_poly.entity_id
_entity_poly.type
_entity_poly.pdbx_seq_one_letter_code
_entity_poly.pdbx_strand_id
1 'polypeptide(L)' 'MKKVVSETSGAVFSLPWLVAKDEGFFADEGIDMEFVESHAVHVDHHTTNPEEVNPILGHTPFEEKQVAIYRA' A
#
# COMPACT_ATOMS: atom_id res chain seq x y z
N MET A 1 17.58 18.92 -8.19
CA MET A 1 16.81 17.68 -8.36
C MET A 1 15.93 17.52 -7.12
N LYS A 2 14.61 17.37 -7.30
CA LYS A 2 13.65 17.28 -6.19
C LYS A 2 13.56 15.82 -5.75
N LYS A 3 13.84 15.54 -4.48
CA LYS A 3 13.68 14.18 -3.92
C LYS A 3 12.21 13.92 -3.58
N VAL A 4 11.69 12.77 -4.03
CA VAL A 4 10.33 12.31 -3.74
C VAL A 4 10.40 10.86 -3.29
N VAL A 5 9.72 10.55 -2.19
CA VAL A 5 9.59 9.20 -1.65
C VAL A 5 8.13 8.78 -1.80
N SER A 6 7.90 7.58 -2.34
CA SER A 6 6.56 7.03 -2.57
C SER A 6 6.51 5.58 -2.08
N GLU A 7 5.40 5.21 -1.45
CA GLU A 7 5.17 3.84 -1.01
C GLU A 7 4.67 2.95 -2.17
N THR A 8 5.12 1.69 -2.20
CA THR A 8 4.58 0.69 -3.12
C THR A 8 3.47 -0.12 -2.45
N SER A 9 2.22 0.12 -2.84
CA SER A 9 1.01 -0.50 -2.27
C SER A 9 0.45 -1.63 -3.14
N GLY A 10 1.34 -2.52 -3.61
CA GLY A 10 1.01 -3.70 -4.42
C GLY A 10 1.24 -3.51 -5.92
N ALA A 11 1.49 -4.63 -6.61
CA ALA A 11 2.00 -4.64 -7.98
C ALA A 11 1.11 -3.84 -8.96
N VAL A 12 -0.21 -3.99 -8.92
CA VAL A 12 -1.12 -3.33 -9.88
C VAL A 12 -1.08 -1.81 -9.77
N PHE A 13 -0.97 -1.27 -8.56
CA PHE A 13 -0.99 0.18 -8.33
C PHE A 13 0.38 0.83 -8.50
N SER A 14 1.45 0.09 -8.18
CA SER A 14 2.82 0.61 -8.26
C SER A 14 3.47 0.43 -9.63
N LEU A 15 3.03 -0.54 -10.44
CA LEU A 15 3.67 -0.88 -11.72
C LEU A 15 3.83 0.31 -12.68
N PRO A 16 2.81 1.19 -12.91
CA PRO A 16 2.98 2.32 -13.82
C PRO A 16 4.11 3.26 -13.39
N TRP A 17 4.28 3.45 -12.08
CA TRP A 17 5.30 4.33 -11.51
C TRP A 17 6.68 3.71 -11.54
N LEU A 18 6.77 2.39 -11.36
CA LEU A 18 8.03 1.65 -11.51
C LEU A 18 8.52 1.70 -12.96
N VAL A 19 7.64 1.46 -13.92
CA VAL A 19 7.97 1.58 -15.36
C VAL A 19 8.40 3.00 -15.70
N ALA A 20 7.67 4.03 -15.23
CA ALA A 20 8.05 5.42 -15.47
C ALA A 20 9.43 5.79 -14.91
N LYS A 21 9.86 5.16 -13.81
CA LYS A 21 11.22 5.31 -13.27
C LYS A 21 12.26 4.63 -14.15
N ASP A 22 11.98 3.41 -14.59
CA ASP A 22 12.88 2.64 -15.45
C ASP A 22 13.07 3.31 -16.83
N GLU A 23 12.03 3.93 -17.37
CA GLU A 23 12.06 4.71 -18.61
C GLU A 23 12.69 6.10 -18.45
N GLY A 24 13.05 6.51 -17.23
CA GLY A 24 13.74 7.78 -16.96
C GLY A 24 12.85 9.03 -16.90
N PHE A 25 11.53 8.90 -17.00
CA PHE A 25 10.60 10.05 -17.05
C PHE A 25 10.72 10.98 -15.83
N PHE A 26 11.05 10.45 -14.65
CA PHE A 26 11.29 11.30 -13.48
C PHE A 26 12.61 12.06 -13.56
N ALA A 27 13.66 11.44 -14.10
CA ALA A 27 14.96 12.08 -14.25
C ALA A 27 14.88 13.25 -15.24
N ASP A 28 14.13 13.09 -16.33
CA ASP A 28 13.87 14.14 -17.32
C ASP A 28 13.17 15.37 -16.70
N GLU A 29 12.30 15.15 -15.72
CA GLU A 29 11.62 16.19 -14.94
C GLU A 29 12.47 16.71 -13.75
N GLY A 30 13.71 16.23 -13.59
CA GLY A 30 14.59 16.61 -12.48
C GLY A 30 14.09 16.13 -11.12
N ILE A 31 13.39 14.98 -11.09
CA ILE A 31 12.88 14.31 -9.91
C ILE A 31 13.74 13.09 -9.58
N ASP A 32 14.22 13.03 -8.34
CA ASP A 32 14.87 11.86 -7.77
C ASP A 32 13.82 11.03 -7.02
N MET A 33 13.34 9.96 -7.67
CA MET A 33 12.24 9.13 -7.17
C MET A 33 12.75 7.91 -6.41
N GLU A 34 12.35 7.77 -5.16
CA GLU A 34 12.61 6.62 -4.30
C GLU A 34 11.29 5.89 -3.97
N PHE A 35 11.27 4.58 -4.20
CA PHE A 35 10.13 3.72 -3.85
C PHE A 35 10.49 2.93 -2.59
N VAL A 36 9.62 2.97 -1.59
CA VAL A 36 9.76 2.22 -0.34
C VAL A 36 8.59 1.28 -0.17
N GLU A 37 8.80 0.18 0.55
CA GLU A 37 7.74 -0.78 0.84
C GLU A 37 6.67 -0.12 1.71
N SER A 38 5.39 -0.37 1.38
CA SER A 38 4.27 0.17 2.16
C SER A 38 4.23 -0.45 3.55
N HIS A 39 3.87 0.36 4.55
CA HIS A 39 3.56 -0.12 5.90
C HIS A 39 2.21 -0.85 6.01
N ALA A 40 1.63 -1.28 4.89
CA ALA A 40 0.38 -2.02 4.85
C ALA A 40 0.44 -3.29 5.71
N VAL A 41 -0.70 -3.66 6.30
CA VAL A 41 -0.82 -4.95 7.01
C VAL A 41 -0.76 -6.06 5.96
N HIS A 42 0.33 -6.81 6.01
CA HIS A 42 0.52 -7.99 5.19
C HIS A 42 -0.22 -9.17 5.84
N VAL A 43 -0.97 -9.91 5.03
CA VAL A 43 -1.56 -11.17 5.45
C VAL A 43 -0.53 -12.26 5.16
N ASP A 44 0.30 -12.58 6.15
CA ASP A 44 1.41 -13.54 6.01
C ASP A 44 0.94 -14.98 5.74
N HIS A 45 -0.31 -15.28 6.08
CA HIS A 45 -0.89 -16.61 5.98
C HIS A 45 -2.26 -16.60 5.30
N HIS A 46 -2.37 -17.33 4.20
CA HIS A 46 -3.66 -17.61 3.59
C HIS A 46 -4.45 -18.56 4.48
N THR A 47 -5.66 -18.16 4.88
CA THR A 47 -6.59 -18.97 5.67
C THR A 47 -7.95 -19.03 5.00
N THR A 48 -8.64 -20.16 5.15
CA THR A 48 -10.04 -20.32 4.74
C THR A 48 -11.01 -19.96 5.88
N ASN A 49 -10.51 -19.75 7.10
CA ASN A 49 -11.30 -19.40 8.26
C ASN A 49 -11.37 -17.86 8.40
N PRO A 50 -12.53 -17.22 8.18
CA PRO A 50 -12.64 -15.77 8.22
C PRO A 50 -12.40 -15.16 9.60
N GLU A 51 -12.52 -15.93 10.69
CA GLU A 51 -12.26 -15.46 12.06
C GLU A 51 -10.76 -15.28 12.37
N GLU A 52 -9.88 -15.83 11.52
CA GLU A 52 -8.43 -15.69 11.65
C GLU A 52 -7.89 -14.43 10.95
N VAL A 53 -8.73 -13.70 10.22
CA VAL A 53 -8.37 -12.48 9.50
C VAL A 53 -9.05 -11.29 10.15
N ASN A 54 -8.27 -10.28 10.55
CA ASN A 54 -8.84 -9.02 10.98
C ASN A 54 -9.44 -8.30 9.77
N PRO A 55 -10.78 -8.10 9.69
CA PRO A 55 -11.42 -7.51 8.51
C PRO A 55 -11.09 -6.03 8.31
N ILE A 56 -10.45 -5.39 9.30
CA ILE A 56 -10.18 -3.95 9.31
C ILE A 56 -8.70 -3.66 8.92
N LEU A 57 -7.90 -4.69 8.60
CA LEU A 57 -6.55 -4.66 7.98
C LEU A 57 -5.82 -3.30 8.07
N GLY A 58 -5.25 -2.98 9.23
CA GLY A 58 -4.38 -1.83 9.42
C GLY A 58 -5.05 -0.52 9.81
N HIS A 59 -6.39 -0.44 9.77
CA HIS A 59 -7.09 0.68 10.38
C HIS A 59 -7.22 0.44 11.89
N THR A 60 -6.74 1.39 12.70
CA THR A 60 -7.05 1.42 14.13
C THR A 60 -8.50 1.89 14.25
N PRO A 61 -9.44 1.05 14.72
CA PRO A 61 -10.78 1.54 14.98
C PRO A 61 -10.72 2.59 16.10
N PHE A 62 -11.64 3.56 16.05
CA PHE A 62 -11.87 4.52 17.13
C PHE A 62 -11.93 3.76 18.46
N GLU A 63 -11.39 4.34 19.54
CA GLU A 63 -10.92 3.76 20.82
C GLU A 63 -11.70 2.55 21.40
N GLU A 64 -12.95 2.37 21.00
CA GLU A 64 -13.87 1.30 21.39
C GLU A 64 -13.85 0.04 20.48
N LYS A 65 -13.00 -0.03 19.45
CA LYS A 65 -12.94 -1.16 18.50
C LYS A 65 -14.26 -1.50 17.79
N GLN A 66 -15.17 -0.53 17.65
CA GLN A 66 -16.44 -0.74 16.97
C GLN A 66 -16.34 -0.34 15.50
N VAL A 67 -16.51 -1.33 14.60
CA VAL A 67 -16.77 -1.07 13.18
C VAL A 67 -18.05 -1.83 12.83
N ALA A 68 -19.10 -1.09 12.48
CA ALA A 68 -20.32 -1.68 11.95
C ALA A 68 -20.06 -2.10 10.49
N ILE A 69 -19.58 -3.33 10.30
CA ILE A 69 -19.54 -3.93 8.96
C ILE A 69 -20.98 -4.28 8.60
N TYR A 70 -21.56 -3.53 7.67
CA TYR A 70 -22.86 -3.86 7.10
C TYR A 70 -22.75 -5.21 6.38
N ARG A 71 -23.51 -6.22 6.86
CA ARG A 71 -23.69 -7.49 6.17
C ARG A 71 -25.06 -7.43 5.46
N ALA A 72 -25.03 -7.41 4.13
CA ALA A 72 -26.21 -7.49 3.27
C ALA A 72 -26.80 -8.90 3.27
#